data_AF-A0A6A5EHE8-F1
#
_entry.id   AF-A0A6A5EHE8-F1
#
_cell.length_a   1.000
_cell.length_b   1.000
_cell.length_c   1.000
_cell.angle_alpha   90.00
_cell.angle_beta   90.00
_cell.angle_gamma   90.00
#
_symmetry.space_group_name_H-M   'P 1'
#
loop_
_entity.id
_entity.type
_entity.pdbx_description
1 polymer ?
#
loop_
_entity_poly.entity_id
_entity_poly.type
_entity_poly.pdbx_seq_one_letter_code
_entity_poly.pdbx_strand_id
1 'polypeptide(L)'
;MNGSDAMPTLSSINRVVTHDVPVDVIPRRLWNEFKEPSMPDFDASIYLPPLKTLKNIVDRMKNLSNFLVMEANLSGEMNLKIETDLVSVTTHFKDLGNPPWDIVHERVVHLILLHEDVSLQYFIPAVA
;
A
#
# COMPACT_ATOMS: atom_id res chain seq x y z
N MET A 1 23.77 29.24 -56.68
CA MET A 1 23.41 27.90 -56.17
C MET A 1 24.56 27.42 -55.30
N ASN A 2 24.36 27.33 -53.99
CA ASN A 2 25.10 26.47 -53.07
C ASN A 2 24.31 26.47 -51.75
N GLY A 3 23.40 25.50 -51.65
CA GLY A 3 22.69 25.20 -50.41
C GLY A 3 23.62 24.46 -49.46
N SER A 4 23.71 24.94 -48.24
CA SER A 4 24.26 24.19 -47.11
C SER A 4 23.10 23.92 -46.15
N ASP A 5 22.27 22.96 -46.51
CA ASP A 5 21.29 22.39 -45.61
C ASP A 5 22.04 21.57 -44.55
N ALA A 6 22.08 22.08 -43.33
CA ALA A 6 22.58 21.34 -42.18
C ALA A 6 21.63 20.17 -41.88
N MET A 7 22.15 18.94 -41.97
CA MET A 7 21.42 17.74 -41.56
C MET A 7 21.13 17.79 -40.05
N PRO A 8 19.91 17.48 -39.58
CA PRO A 8 19.71 17.23 -38.17
C PRO A 8 20.36 15.90 -37.84
N THR A 9 21.39 15.93 -37.01
CA THR A 9 22.03 14.71 -36.49
C THR A 9 20.99 13.90 -35.72
N LEU A 10 20.60 12.75 -36.27
CA LEU A 10 19.93 11.68 -35.54
C LEU A 10 20.93 11.03 -34.57
N SER A 11 21.33 11.76 -33.53
CA SER A 11 21.99 11.14 -32.38
C SER A 11 20.88 10.52 -31.53
N SER A 12 20.85 9.19 -31.45
CA SER A 12 20.05 8.46 -30.48
C SER A 12 20.30 9.05 -29.09
N ILE A 13 19.34 9.85 -28.58
CA ILE A 13 19.49 10.59 -27.33
C ILE A 13 19.49 9.56 -26.21
N ASN A 14 20.68 9.18 -25.74
CA ASN A 14 20.85 8.34 -24.57
C ASN A 14 20.47 9.18 -23.34
N ARG A 15 19.22 9.02 -22.86
CA ARG A 15 18.74 9.73 -21.67
C ARG A 15 19.22 9.00 -20.42
N VAL A 16 20.38 9.42 -19.91
CA VAL A 16 20.87 8.97 -18.61
C VAL A 16 20.27 9.88 -17.53
N VAL A 17 19.58 9.28 -16.56
CA VAL A 17 19.03 9.99 -15.40
C VAL A 17 19.75 9.49 -14.15
N THR A 18 20.56 10.34 -13.53
CA THR A 18 21.21 10.08 -12.24
C THR A 18 20.32 10.60 -11.12
N HIS A 19 20.08 9.77 -10.10
CA HIS A 19 19.34 10.17 -8.90
C HIS A 19 20.28 10.10 -7.70
N ASP A 20 20.60 11.25 -7.12
CA ASP A 20 21.39 11.34 -5.90
C ASP A 20 20.45 11.40 -4.68
N VAL A 21 20.01 10.23 -4.22
CA VAL A 21 19.18 10.11 -3.01
C VAL A 21 20.10 9.99 -1.79
N PRO A 22 20.08 10.94 -0.83
CA PRO A 22 20.91 10.85 0.36
C PRO A 22 20.48 9.65 1.22
N VAL A 23 21.44 8.90 1.74
CA VAL A 23 21.21 7.73 2.59
C VAL A 23 21.97 7.86 3.90
N ASP A 24 21.29 7.53 4.99
CA ASP A 24 21.90 7.41 6.31
C ASP A 24 22.21 5.94 6.60
N VAL A 25 23.45 5.65 6.97
CA VAL A 25 23.87 4.28 7.30
C VAL A 25 23.43 3.94 8.72
N ILE A 26 22.54 2.95 8.86
CA ILE A 26 22.12 2.44 10.17
C ILE A 26 23.25 1.56 10.76
N PRO A 27 23.81 1.91 11.94
CA PRO A 27 24.82 1.09 12.60
C PRO A 27 24.31 -0.33 12.92
N ARG A 28 25.14 -1.36 12.72
CA ARG A 28 24.79 -2.79 12.93
C ARG A 28 24.16 -3.10 14.29
N ARG A 29 24.56 -2.39 15.33
CA ARG A 29 23.98 -2.52 16.68
C ARG A 29 22.49 -2.22 16.75
N LEU A 30 21.97 -1.38 15.87
CA LEU A 30 20.56 -0.98 15.80
C LEU A 30 19.75 -1.87 14.85
N TRP A 31 20.38 -2.76 14.07
CA TRP A 31 19.67 -3.56 13.05
C TRP A 31 18.53 -4.41 13.61
N ASN A 32 18.62 -4.84 14.88
CA ASN A 32 17.56 -5.58 15.53
C ASN A 32 16.27 -4.76 15.69
N GLU A 33 16.35 -3.44 15.82
CA GLU A 33 15.20 -2.52 15.92
C GLU A 33 14.51 -2.31 14.57
N PHE A 34 15.21 -2.57 13.46
CA PHE A 34 14.71 -2.44 12.09
C PHE A 34 14.36 -3.80 11.47
N LYS A 35 14.33 -4.87 12.28
CA LYS A 35 13.89 -6.18 11.81
C LYS A 35 12.38 -6.15 11.62
N GLU A 36 11.91 -6.69 10.49
CA GLU A 36 10.48 -6.87 10.23
C GLU A 36 9.84 -7.71 11.36
N PRO A 37 8.72 -7.25 11.94
CA PRO A 37 8.04 -7.99 13.00
C PRO A 37 7.57 -9.35 12.47
N SER A 38 7.65 -10.37 13.32
CA SER A 38 7.02 -11.66 13.00
C SER A 38 5.51 -11.48 12.89
N MET A 39 4.90 -12.09 11.87
CA MET A 39 3.45 -12.02 11.70
C MET A 39 2.75 -12.64 12.93
N PRO A 40 1.92 -11.88 13.66
CA PRO A 40 1.17 -12.42 14.78
C PRO A 40 0.06 -13.36 14.30
N ASP A 41 -0.43 -14.20 15.22
CA ASP A 41 -1.62 -15.02 14.96
C ASP A 41 -2.83 -14.13 14.65
N PHE A 42 -3.67 -14.58 13.71
CA PHE A 42 -4.90 -13.88 13.32
C PHE A 42 -6.04 -14.87 13.10
N ASP A 43 -7.27 -14.40 13.32
CA ASP A 43 -8.47 -15.23 13.22
C ASP A 43 -9.10 -15.25 11.81
N ALA A 44 -8.82 -14.24 10.98
CA ALA A 44 -9.35 -14.12 9.62
C ALA A 44 -8.37 -13.49 8.62
N SER A 45 -8.30 -14.06 7.41
CA SER A 45 -7.57 -13.51 6.26
C SER A 45 -8.48 -13.33 5.06
N ILE A 46 -8.43 -12.15 4.44
CA ILE A 46 -9.24 -11.80 3.27
C ILE A 46 -8.41 -10.99 2.27
N TYR A 47 -8.63 -11.19 0.97
CA TYR A 47 -8.06 -10.31 -0.04
C TYR A 47 -8.76 -8.96 0.00
N LEU A 48 -7.97 -7.89 -0.14
CA LEU A 48 -8.52 -6.55 -0.19
C LEU A 48 -9.28 -6.30 -1.50
N PRO A 49 -10.34 -5.49 -1.45
CA PRO A 49 -10.93 -4.94 -2.67
C PRO A 49 -9.90 -4.03 -3.39
N PRO A 50 -10.15 -3.65 -4.65
CA PRO A 50 -9.25 -2.76 -5.38
C PRO A 50 -8.88 -1.50 -4.57
N LEU A 51 -7.57 -1.30 -4.32
CA LEU A 51 -7.08 -0.25 -3.42
C LEU A 51 -7.53 1.17 -3.83
N LYS A 52 -7.73 1.40 -5.13
CA LYS A 52 -8.29 2.67 -5.65
C LYS A 52 -9.71 2.91 -5.16
N THR A 53 -10.54 1.86 -5.16
CA THR A 53 -11.92 1.91 -4.67
C THR A 53 -11.94 2.09 -3.16
N LEU A 54 -11.13 1.31 -2.44
CA LEU A 54 -10.97 1.43 -0.99
C LEU A 54 -10.55 2.86 -0.59
N LYS A 55 -9.51 3.40 -1.22
CA LYS A 55 -9.04 4.78 -0.99
C LYS A 55 -10.16 5.79 -1.21
N ASN A 56 -10.90 5.70 -2.31
CA ASN A 56 -11.99 6.64 -2.61
C ASN A 56 -13.10 6.60 -1.55
N ILE A 57 -13.39 5.42 -1.00
CA ILE A 57 -14.41 5.26 0.06
C ILE A 57 -13.89 5.83 1.37
N VAL A 58 -12.68 5.44 1.78
CA VAL A 58 -12.04 5.93 3.01
C VAL A 58 -11.87 7.45 2.99
N ASP A 59 -11.50 8.03 1.84
CA ASP A 59 -11.38 9.49 1.69
C ASP A 59 -12.70 10.23 1.88
N ARG A 60 -13.84 9.61 1.57
CA ARG A 60 -15.17 10.19 1.84
C ARG A 60 -15.57 10.00 3.29
N MET A 61 -15.32 8.80 3.81
CA MET A 61 -15.61 8.36 5.17
C MET A 61 -14.85 9.16 6.23
N LYS A 62 -13.56 9.45 6.02
CA LYS A 62 -12.74 10.24 6.95
C LYS A 62 -13.24 11.67 7.18
N ASN A 63 -14.01 12.23 6.24
CA ASN A 63 -14.64 13.55 6.43
C ASN A 63 -15.82 13.49 7.40
N LEU A 64 -16.33 12.30 7.72
CA LEU A 64 -17.46 12.10 8.63
C LEU A 64 -16.98 11.76 10.04
N SER A 65 -15.93 10.95 10.17
CA SER A 65 -15.33 10.57 11.46
C SER A 65 -13.85 10.26 11.30
N ASN A 66 -13.08 10.50 12.36
CA ASN A 66 -11.70 10.06 12.48
C ASN A 66 -11.60 8.55 12.78
N PHE A 67 -12.70 7.91 13.17
CA PHE A 67 -12.73 6.49 13.50
C PHE A 67 -13.44 5.70 12.40
N LEU A 68 -12.76 4.66 11.91
CA LEU A 68 -13.28 3.69 10.96
C LEU A 68 -13.21 2.30 11.58
N VAL A 69 -14.35 1.61 11.62
CA VAL A 69 -14.45 0.21 12.01
C VAL A 69 -14.36 -0.65 10.75
N MET A 70 -13.50 -1.65 10.78
CA MET A 70 -13.32 -2.62 9.69
C MET A 70 -13.67 -4.01 10.20
N GLU A 71 -14.51 -4.71 9.46
CA GLU A 71 -14.87 -6.10 9.76
C GLU A 71 -14.55 -6.95 8.54
N ALA A 72 -14.06 -8.16 8.76
CA ALA A 72 -13.82 -9.13 7.70
C ALA A 72 -14.22 -10.52 8.18
N ASN A 73 -14.71 -11.35 7.26
CA ASN A 73 -15.10 -12.72 7.56
C ASN A 73 -14.34 -13.75 6.69
N LEU A 74 -14.51 -15.02 7.02
CA LEU A 74 -13.93 -16.16 6.30
C LEU A 74 -14.78 -16.60 5.08
N SER A 75 -15.80 -15.83 4.72
CA SER A 75 -16.69 -16.11 3.57
C SER A 75 -16.55 -15.08 2.45
N GLY A 76 -15.48 -14.28 2.47
CA GLY A 76 -15.20 -13.32 1.40
C GLY A 76 -15.97 -12.01 1.48
N GLU A 77 -16.45 -11.62 2.67
CA GLU A 77 -17.06 -10.31 2.89
C GLU A 77 -16.24 -9.47 3.86
N MET A 78 -16.16 -8.18 3.54
CA MET A 78 -15.46 -7.15 4.33
C MET A 78 -16.37 -5.92 4.43
N ASN A 79 -16.52 -5.38 5.64
CA ASN A 79 -17.31 -4.18 5.90
C ASN A 79 -16.44 -3.05 6.42
N LEU A 80 -16.73 -1.83 5.96
CA LEU A 80 -16.19 -0.59 6.49
C LEU A 80 -17.34 0.21 7.09
N LYS A 81 -17.27 0.53 8.37
CA LYS A 81 -18.31 1.18 9.15
C LYS A 81 -17.78 2.44 9.81
N ILE A 82 -18.54 3.52 9.67
CA ILE A 82 -18.37 4.73 10.46
C ILE A 82 -19.67 5.00 11.18
N GLU A 83 -19.57 5.26 12.47
CA GLU A 83 -20.69 5.63 13.33
C GLU A 83 -20.37 6.95 14.03
N THR A 84 -21.32 7.87 13.96
CA THR A 84 -21.27 9.19 14.60
C THR A 84 -22.66 9.50 15.16
N ASP A 85 -22.78 10.53 15.99
CA ASP A 85 -24.05 10.92 16.61
C ASP A 85 -25.16 11.27 15.59
N LEU A 86 -24.77 11.65 14.37
CA LEU A 86 -25.70 12.10 13.33
C LEU A 86 -25.92 11.07 12.21
N VAL A 87 -24.88 10.32 11.84
CA VAL A 87 -24.93 9.41 10.69
C VAL A 87 -24.08 8.15 10.92
N SER A 88 -24.62 7.02 10.47
CA SER A 88 -23.90 5.76 10.34
C SER A 88 -23.74 5.40 8.86
N VAL A 89 -22.50 5.26 8.38
CA VAL A 89 -22.21 4.87 6.99
C VAL A 89 -21.53 3.51 7.00
N THR A 90 -22.10 2.55 6.27
CA THR A 90 -21.50 1.22 6.08
C THR A 90 -21.28 0.95 4.60
N THR A 91 -20.09 0.47 4.25
CA THR A 91 -19.80 -0.05 2.91
C THR A 91 -19.50 -1.53 3.00
N HIS A 92 -20.17 -2.31 2.16
CA HIS A 92 -20.04 -3.76 2.09
C HIS A 92 -19.26 -4.16 0.84
N PHE A 93 -18.17 -4.88 1.02
CA PHE A 93 -17.45 -5.57 -0.03
C PHE A 93 -17.75 -7.07 0.07
N LYS A 94 -18.10 -7.67 -1.06
CA LYS A 94 -18.45 -9.08 -1.20
C LYS A 94 -17.60 -9.71 -2.28
N ASP A 95 -17.64 -11.05 -2.34
CA ASP A 95 -16.92 -11.85 -3.34
C ASP A 95 -15.41 -11.63 -3.30
N LEU A 96 -14.87 -11.33 -2.12
CA LEU A 96 -13.44 -11.29 -1.87
C LEU A 96 -12.96 -12.73 -1.64
N GLY A 97 -11.79 -13.10 -2.16
CA GLY A 97 -11.23 -14.41 -1.84
C GLY A 97 -10.61 -14.42 -0.45
N ASN A 98 -10.52 -15.60 0.17
CA ASN A 98 -9.77 -15.82 1.39
C ASN A 98 -8.47 -16.56 1.04
N PRO A 99 -7.28 -15.96 1.23
CA PRO A 99 -6.04 -16.68 0.99
C PRO A 99 -5.92 -17.88 1.95
N PRO A 100 -5.52 -19.06 1.48
CA PRO A 100 -5.12 -20.14 2.37
C PRO A 100 -3.83 -19.74 3.09
N TRP A 101 -3.89 -19.61 4.41
CA TRP A 101 -2.77 -19.18 5.25
C TRP A 101 -1.48 -19.98 5.03
N ASP A 102 -1.63 -21.28 4.75
CA ASP A 102 -0.50 -22.23 4.59
C ASP A 102 0.43 -21.88 3.41
N ILE A 103 -0.03 -21.10 2.42
CA ILE A 103 0.75 -20.75 1.22
C ILE A 103 1.51 -19.42 1.38
N VAL A 104 1.24 -18.65 2.45
CA VAL A 104 1.63 -17.24 2.53
C VAL A 104 2.57 -16.91 3.69
N HIS A 105 3.41 -17.86 4.12
CA HIS A 105 4.48 -17.60 5.09
C HIS A 105 5.51 -16.55 4.61
N GLU A 106 5.51 -16.14 3.32
CA GLU A 106 6.50 -15.21 2.76
C GLU A 106 5.93 -14.07 1.89
N ARG A 107 4.59 -13.93 1.76
CA ARG A 107 3.99 -12.95 0.82
C ARG A 107 2.73 -12.26 1.33
N VAL A 108 2.54 -12.17 2.65
CA VAL A 108 1.44 -11.34 3.18
C VAL A 108 1.92 -9.91 3.24
N VAL A 109 1.21 -9.04 2.52
CA VAL A 109 1.40 -7.60 2.63
C VAL A 109 0.92 -7.18 4.03
N HIS A 110 1.86 -6.93 4.93
CA HIS A 110 1.58 -6.37 6.24
C HIS A 110 1.18 -4.89 6.07
N LEU A 111 -0.12 -4.60 6.06
CA LEU A 111 -0.62 -3.23 6.05
C LEU A 111 -0.78 -2.74 7.48
N ILE A 112 0.21 -1.99 7.97
CA ILE A 112 0.05 -1.18 9.17
C ILE A 112 -0.67 0.10 8.73
N LEU A 113 -1.98 0.20 8.99
CA LEU A 113 -2.71 1.45 8.83
C LEU A 113 -2.36 2.35 10.03
N LEU A 114 -1.31 3.15 9.89
CA LEU A 114 -0.98 4.20 10.86
C LEU A 114 -2.02 5.32 10.74
N HIS A 115 -2.74 5.59 11.83
CA HIS A 115 -3.64 6.73 11.91
C HIS A 115 -2.83 8.01 12.16
N GLU A 116 -2.67 8.82 11.12
CA GLU A 116 -3.03 10.25 11.09
C GLU A 116 -3.07 10.80 9.65
N ASP A 117 -2.50 10.07 8.69
CA ASP A 117 -2.77 10.20 7.26
C ASP A 117 -2.79 8.78 6.70
N VAL A 118 -3.84 8.36 5.96
CA VAL A 118 -3.92 6.99 5.41
C VAL A 118 -2.79 6.77 4.40
N SER A 119 -1.63 6.34 4.89
CA SER A 119 -0.48 5.94 4.11
C SER A 119 -0.44 4.42 4.02
N LEU A 120 -0.67 3.89 2.81
CA LEU A 120 -0.35 2.51 2.47
C LEU A 120 1.17 2.41 2.36
N GLN A 121 1.86 2.07 3.45
CA GLN A 121 3.30 1.90 3.41
C GLN A 121 3.62 0.48 2.92
N TYR A 122 4.12 0.40 1.68
CA TYR A 122 4.67 -0.83 1.11
C TYR A 122 6.07 -1.05 1.69
N PHE A 123 6.26 -2.14 2.44
CA PHE A 123 7.60 -2.63 2.77
C PHE A 123 8.09 -3.47 1.60
N ILE A 124 9.18 -3.05 0.96
CA ILE A 124 9.91 -3.89 0.00
C ILE A 124 10.55 -5.01 0.84
N PRO A 125 10.29 -6.29 0.54
CA PRO A 125 11.07 -7.36 1.15
C PRO A 125 12.51 -7.20 0.66
N ALA A 126 13.36 -6.66 1.51
CA ALA A 126 14.80 -6.72 1.32
C ALA A 126 15.22 -8.16 1.64
N VAL A 127 15.14 -9.03 0.64
CA VAL A 127 15.73 -10.37 0.71
C VAL A 127 17.24 -10.16 0.85
N ALA A 128 17.80 -10.58 1.98
CA ALA A 128 19.25 -10.69 2.16
C ALA A 128 19.80 -11.91 1.44
#